data_AF-A0A7C5K7D6-F1
#
_entry.id   AF-A0A7C5K7D6-F1
#
_cell.length_a   1.000
_cell.length_b   1.000
_cell.length_c   1.000
_cell.angle_alpha   90.00
_cell.angle_beta   90.00
_cell.angle_gamma   90.00
#
_symmetry.space_group_name_H-M   'P 1'
#
loop_
_entity.id
_entity.type
_entity.pdbx_description
1 polymer ?
#
loop_
_entity_poly.entity_id
_entity_poly.type
_entity_poly.pdbx_seq_one_letter_code
_entity_poly.pdbx_strand_id
1 'polypeptide(L)'
;MEKLDLMRRFMQTFVGGGFHLIIKEHGRYFLVYSVEIYQKEDESCPPEGVPVGGYFMRLLVRSEGNREAAILCDWSRELLENLLRHYEYAKESGYNMLLMERSPLNRDGWLLLWGDEVEKIIRLKEPHGDGNWYIA
;
A
#
# COMPACT_ATOMS: atom_id res chain seq x y z
N MET A 1 -17.91 -1.22 -11.58
CA MET A 1 -17.11 -2.23 -10.87
C MET A 1 -17.39 -2.07 -9.39
N GLU A 2 -17.70 -3.16 -8.68
CA GLU A 2 -18.01 -3.09 -7.25
C GLU A 2 -16.73 -2.84 -6.43
N LYS A 3 -16.86 -2.30 -5.22
CA LYS A 3 -15.70 -2.01 -4.34
C LYS A 3 -14.90 -3.28 -4.04
N LEU A 4 -15.58 -4.41 -3.82
CA LEU A 4 -14.94 -5.69 -3.56
C LEU A 4 -14.10 -6.18 -4.76
N ASP A 5 -14.58 -5.96 -6.00
CA ASP A 5 -13.82 -6.31 -7.20
C ASP A 5 -12.54 -5.48 -7.32
N LEU A 6 -12.62 -4.18 -6.98
CA LEU A 6 -11.46 -3.30 -6.91
C LEU A 6 -10.45 -3.76 -5.86
N MET A 7 -10.91 -4.17 -4.68
CA MET A 7 -10.03 -4.71 -3.63
C MET A 7 -9.32 -5.98 -4.10
N ARG A 8 -10.04 -6.89 -4.78
CA ARG A 8 -9.46 -8.12 -5.34
C ARG A 8 -8.42 -7.82 -6.42
N ARG A 9 -8.72 -6.89 -7.32
CA ARG A 9 -7.77 -6.45 -8.37
C ARG A 9 -6.53 -5.80 -7.75
N PHE A 10 -6.71 -4.90 -6.78
CA PHE A 10 -5.62 -4.29 -6.02
C PHE A 10 -4.71 -5.34 -5.36
N MET A 11 -5.30 -6.32 -4.65
CA MET A 11 -4.56 -7.41 -4.02
C MET A 11 -3.70 -8.18 -5.04
N GLN A 12 -4.28 -8.56 -6.18
CA GLN A 12 -3.56 -9.29 -7.24
C GLN A 12 -2.45 -8.47 -7.91
N THR A 13 -2.60 -7.15 -7.96
CA THR A 13 -1.62 -6.24 -8.58
C THR A 13 -0.37 -6.06 -7.72
N PHE A 14 -0.53 -5.82 -6.43
CA PHE A 14 0.57 -5.46 -5.53
C PHE A 14 1.14 -6.65 -4.75
N VAL A 15 0.47 -7.82 -4.79
CA VAL A 15 0.97 -9.06 -4.17
C VAL A 15 1.33 -10.06 -5.26
N GLY A 16 2.63 -10.36 -5.41
CA GLY A 16 3.13 -11.37 -6.34
C GLY A 16 3.36 -10.88 -7.78
N GLY A 17 3.13 -9.60 -8.08
CA GLY A 17 3.29 -9.02 -9.42
C GLY A 17 4.67 -8.41 -9.73
N GLY A 18 5.66 -8.57 -8.84
CA GLY A 18 6.97 -7.90 -8.97
C GLY A 18 6.90 -6.37 -8.86
N PHE A 19 5.79 -5.84 -8.31
CA PHE A 19 5.55 -4.42 -8.14
C PHE A 19 5.23 -4.12 -6.67
N HIS A 20 5.94 -3.16 -6.07
CA HIS A 20 5.87 -2.87 -4.65
C HIS A 20 5.03 -1.64 -4.35
N LEU A 21 4.15 -1.77 -3.35
CA LEU A 21 3.51 -0.62 -2.72
C LEU A 21 4.26 -0.29 -1.41
N ILE A 22 4.65 0.97 -1.27
CA ILE A 22 5.24 1.51 -0.06
C ILE A 22 4.30 2.56 0.51
N ILE A 23 3.97 2.44 1.80
CA ILE A 23 3.20 3.44 2.52
C ILE A 23 4.16 4.24 3.41
N LYS A 24 4.14 5.57 3.28
CA LYS A 24 4.88 6.46 4.16
C LYS A 24 3.93 7.18 5.10
N GLU A 25 4.10 6.93 6.38
CA GLU A 25 3.25 7.49 7.43
C GLU A 25 4.11 7.88 8.64
N HIS A 26 3.90 9.09 9.16
CA HIS A 26 4.68 9.67 10.26
C HIS A 26 6.21 9.57 10.10
N GLY A 27 6.69 9.71 8.86
CA GLY A 27 8.12 9.66 8.53
C GLY A 27 8.72 8.25 8.48
N ARG A 28 7.90 7.20 8.64
CA ARG A 28 8.28 5.79 8.50
C ARG A 28 7.78 5.23 7.18
N TYR A 29 8.52 4.28 6.64
CA TYR A 29 8.18 3.57 5.41
C TYR A 29 7.76 2.15 5.74
N PHE A 30 6.70 1.71 5.06
CA PHE A 30 6.09 0.40 5.24
C PHE A 30 5.96 -0.26 3.87
N LEU A 31 6.77 -1.28 3.62
CA LEU A 31 6.68 -2.09 2.40
C LEU A 31 5.53 -3.08 2.56
N VAL A 32 4.52 -2.98 1.71
CA VAL A 32 3.42 -3.94 1.64
C VAL A 32 3.92 -5.21 0.94
N TYR A 33 3.80 -6.35 1.61
CA TYR A 33 4.22 -7.65 1.07
C TYR A 33 3.08 -8.66 0.95
N SER A 34 1.95 -8.41 1.59
CA SER A 34 0.72 -9.19 1.41
C SER A 34 -0.51 -8.34 1.71
N VAL A 35 -1.64 -8.72 1.11
CA VAL A 35 -2.93 -8.05 1.23
C VAL A 35 -3.99 -9.13 1.39
N GLU A 36 -4.83 -8.99 2.39
CA GLU A 36 -5.95 -9.89 2.68
C GLU A 36 -7.24 -9.07 2.69
N ILE A 37 -8.35 -9.68 2.25
CA ILE A 37 -9.68 -9.06 2.27
C ILE A 37 -10.54 -9.81 3.27
N TYR A 38 -11.14 -9.07 4.19
CA TYR A 38 -12.02 -9.61 5.23
C TYR A 38 -13.42 -9.02 5.11
N GLN A 39 -14.41 -9.81 5.49
CA GLN A 39 -15.77 -9.33 5.74
C GLN A 39 -15.92 -9.08 7.24
N LYS A 40 -16.52 -7.95 7.62
CA LYS A 40 -16.81 -7.65 9.02
C LYS A 40 -17.97 -8.51 9.51
N GLU A 41 -17.72 -9.35 10.50
CA GLU A 41 -18.71 -10.29 11.04
C GLU A 41 -19.53 -9.71 12.20
N ASP A 42 -18.93 -8.83 13.00
CA ASP A 42 -19.57 -8.16 14.13
C ASP A 42 -18.96 -6.77 14.40
N GLU A 43 -19.59 -6.02 15.31
CA GLU A 43 -19.17 -4.66 15.67
C GLU A 43 -17.90 -4.62 16.54
N SER A 44 -17.49 -5.74 17.13
CA SER A 44 -16.25 -5.82 17.91
C SER A 44 -15.00 -5.92 17.02
N CYS A 45 -15.17 -6.33 15.77
CA CYS A 45 -14.11 -6.46 14.79
C CYS A 45 -13.68 -5.08 14.26
N PRO A 46 -12.41 -4.65 14.39
CA PRO A 46 -11.92 -3.46 13.69
C PRO A 46 -11.87 -3.70 12.16
N PRO A 47 -11.87 -2.65 11.32
CA PRO A 47 -11.85 -1.24 11.66
C PRO A 47 -13.23 -0.66 12.04
N GLU A 48 -13.20 0.40 12.84
CA GLU A 48 -14.36 1.26 13.09
C GLU A 48 -14.80 1.95 11.78
N GLY A 49 -16.11 2.11 11.58
CA GLY A 49 -16.67 2.79 10.40
C GLY A 49 -17.04 1.87 9.23
N VAL A 50 -16.63 0.61 9.24
CA VAL A 50 -17.15 -0.41 8.31
C VAL A 50 -18.38 -1.07 8.94
N PRO A 51 -19.54 -1.14 8.26
CA PRO A 51 -20.71 -1.83 8.80
C PRO A 51 -20.56 -3.36 8.76
N VAL A 52 -21.28 -4.08 9.63
CA VAL A 52 -21.36 -5.56 9.57
C VAL A 52 -21.84 -6.00 8.18
N GLY A 53 -21.17 -7.03 7.64
CA GLY A 53 -21.34 -7.49 6.27
C GLY A 53 -20.54 -6.70 5.21
N GLY A 54 -19.97 -5.55 5.58
CA GLY A 54 -19.02 -4.79 4.76
C GLY A 54 -17.65 -5.45 4.67
N TYR A 55 -16.83 -5.00 3.71
CA TYR A 55 -15.50 -5.54 3.44
C TYR A 55 -14.40 -4.50 3.71
N PHE A 56 -13.27 -4.95 4.24
CA PHE A 56 -12.06 -4.15 4.45
C PHE A 56 -10.81 -4.95 4.09
N MET A 57 -9.66 -4.27 4.00
CA MET A 57 -8.38 -4.92 3.73
C MET A 57 -7.49 -4.93 4.97
N ARG A 58 -6.67 -5.97 5.06
CA ARG A 58 -5.52 -6.05 5.95
C ARG A 58 -4.26 -6.07 5.10
N LEU A 59 -3.44 -5.02 5.21
CA LEU A 59 -2.15 -4.93 4.55
C LEU A 59 -1.08 -5.42 5.54
N LEU A 60 -0.36 -6.46 5.15
CA LEU A 60 0.82 -6.91 5.88
C LEU A 60 2.02 -6.14 5.37
N VAL A 61 2.71 -5.48 6.32
CA VAL A 61 3.79 -4.54 6.00
C VAL A 61 5.06 -4.81 6.80
N ARG A 62 6.20 -4.51 6.19
CA ARG A 62 7.51 -4.48 6.87
C ARG A 62 8.02 -3.06 6.96
N SER A 63 8.51 -2.69 8.14
CA SER A 63 9.12 -1.37 8.39
C SER A 63 10.65 -1.44 8.40
N GLU A 64 11.28 -0.27 8.49
CA GLU A 64 12.73 -0.13 8.73
C GLU A 64 13.15 -0.97 9.96
N GLY A 65 14.09 -1.92 9.77
CA GLY A 65 14.48 -2.90 10.79
C GLY A 65 13.73 -4.24 10.74
N ASN A 66 13.06 -4.54 9.62
CA ASN A 66 12.39 -5.81 9.34
C ASN A 66 11.28 -6.18 10.36
N ARG A 67 10.67 -5.18 11.00
CA ARG A 67 9.53 -5.40 11.89
C ARG A 67 8.27 -5.48 11.07
N GLU A 68 7.50 -6.53 11.30
CA GLU A 68 6.21 -6.77 10.66
C GLU A 68 5.08 -6.08 11.42
N ALA A 69 4.12 -5.55 10.68
CA ALA A 69 2.89 -4.97 11.21
C ALA A 69 1.72 -5.24 10.27
N ALA A 70 0.51 -5.01 10.75
CA ALA A 70 -0.70 -5.08 9.95
C ALA A 70 -1.41 -3.71 9.96
N ILE A 71 -1.80 -3.23 8.79
CA ILE A 71 -2.62 -2.03 8.61
C ILE A 71 -4.01 -2.49 8.17
N LEU A 72 -5.01 -2.19 8.99
CA LEU A 72 -6.42 -2.41 8.62
C LEU A 72 -6.92 -1.15 7.93
N CYS A 73 -7.49 -1.28 6.73
CA CYS A 73 -7.93 -0.14 5.97
C CYS A 73 -9.26 -0.37 5.24
N ASP A 74 -10.12 0.64 5.32
CA ASP A 74 -11.34 0.77 4.50
C ASP A 74 -11.13 1.84 3.43
N TRP A 75 -10.22 1.58 2.50
CA TRP A 75 -9.90 2.56 1.45
C TRP A 75 -11.10 2.83 0.55
N SER A 76 -11.24 4.09 0.12
CA SER A 76 -12.31 4.50 -0.78
C SER A 76 -12.14 3.86 -2.15
N ARG A 77 -13.25 3.80 -2.91
CA ARG A 77 -13.23 3.33 -4.30
C ARG A 77 -12.26 4.13 -5.15
N GLU A 78 -12.32 5.46 -5.01
CA GLU A 78 -11.47 6.41 -5.74
C GLU A 78 -9.98 6.16 -5.48
N LEU A 79 -9.59 5.91 -4.23
CA LEU A 79 -8.20 5.61 -3.90
C LEU A 79 -7.72 4.31 -4.54
N LEU A 80 -8.54 3.26 -4.52
CA LEU A 80 -8.20 1.98 -5.16
C LEU A 80 -8.04 2.14 -6.67
N GLU A 81 -8.94 2.88 -7.32
CA GLU A 81 -8.88 3.17 -8.75
C GLU A 81 -7.62 3.99 -9.09
N ASN A 82 -7.29 5.00 -8.28
CA ASN A 82 -6.08 5.80 -8.46
C ASN A 82 -4.81 4.97 -8.27
N LEU A 83 -4.76 4.08 -7.27
CA LEU A 83 -3.62 3.18 -7.05
C LEU A 83 -3.40 2.25 -8.25
N LEU A 84 -4.47 1.64 -8.77
CA LEU A 84 -4.41 0.76 -9.94
C LEU A 84 -3.95 1.51 -11.20
N ARG A 85 -4.44 2.73 -11.40
CA ARG A 85 -4.05 3.57 -12.54
C ARG A 85 -2.58 4.00 -12.45
N HIS A 86 -2.12 4.41 -11.27
CA HIS A 86 -0.72 4.77 -11.06
C HIS A 86 0.21 3.56 -11.19
N TYR A 87 -0.24 2.37 -10.80
CA TYR A 87 0.46 1.13 -11.09
C TYR A 87 0.65 0.93 -12.60
N GLU A 88 -0.41 1.09 -13.40
CA GLU A 88 -0.34 0.96 -14.86
C GLU A 88 0.70 1.94 -15.44
N TYR A 89 0.61 3.22 -15.08
CA TYR A 89 1.56 4.25 -15.55
C TYR A 89 3.01 3.99 -15.12
N ALA A 90 3.22 3.62 -13.85
CA ALA A 90 4.56 3.33 -13.34
C ALA A 90 5.17 2.13 -14.06
N LYS A 91 4.38 1.06 -14.23
CA LYS A 91 4.83 -0.17 -14.90
C LYS A 91 5.13 0.05 -16.38
N GLU A 92 4.27 0.78 -17.09
CA GLU A 92 4.50 1.17 -18.50
C GLU A 92 5.77 2.02 -18.66
N SER A 93 6.11 2.80 -17.63
CA SER A 93 7.32 3.62 -17.58
C SER A 93 8.57 2.87 -17.10
N GLY A 94 8.46 1.55 -16.83
CA GLY A 94 9.58 0.71 -16.40
C GLY A 94 9.88 0.74 -14.90
N TYR A 95 9.05 1.38 -14.09
CA TYR A 95 9.18 1.38 -12.63
C TYR A 95 8.44 0.20 -12.00
N ASN A 96 8.94 -0.25 -10.85
CA ASN A 96 8.39 -1.37 -10.10
C ASN A 96 7.95 -1.00 -8.68
N MET A 97 7.88 0.29 -8.35
CA MET A 97 7.47 0.77 -7.04
C MET A 97 6.50 1.93 -7.15
N LEU A 98 5.54 1.96 -6.22
CA LEU A 98 4.64 3.08 -5.97
C LEU A 98 4.73 3.45 -4.49
N LEU A 99 5.01 4.72 -4.22
CA LEU A 99 5.00 5.31 -2.88
C LEU A 99 3.68 6.04 -2.67
N MET A 100 3.05 5.77 -1.54
CA MET A 100 1.82 6.39 -1.08
C MET A 100 2.10 7.13 0.22
N GLU A 101 1.88 8.44 0.25
CA GLU A 101 2.06 9.25 1.47
C GLU A 101 0.88 10.21 1.69
N ARG A 102 0.69 10.63 2.95
CA ARG A 102 -0.38 11.59 3.29
C ARG A 102 -0.12 12.94 2.62
N SER A 103 -1.13 13.49 1.98
CA SER A 103 -1.01 14.79 1.35
C SER A 103 -0.84 15.89 2.41
N PRO A 104 0.16 16.78 2.25
CA PRO A 104 0.30 17.93 3.14
C PRO A 104 -0.82 18.97 2.94
N LEU A 105 -1.49 18.93 1.78
CA LEU A 105 -2.57 19.85 1.42
C LEU A 105 -3.96 19.33 1.83
N ASN A 106 -4.11 18.01 1.97
CA ASN A 106 -5.34 17.36 2.38
C ASN A 106 -5.02 16.20 3.32
N ARG A 107 -5.35 16.34 4.62
CA ARG A 107 -5.03 15.31 5.62
C ARG A 107 -5.67 13.95 5.33
N ASP A 108 -6.80 13.95 4.63
CA ASP A 108 -7.51 12.73 4.23
C ASP A 108 -7.10 12.25 2.84
N GLY A 109 -6.33 13.07 2.11
CA GLY A 109 -5.84 12.78 0.78
C GLY A 109 -4.52 12.01 0.78
N TRP A 110 -4.29 11.28 -0.31
CA TRP A 110 -3.07 10.52 -0.56
C TRP A 110 -2.36 11.07 -1.79
N LEU A 111 -1.04 11.23 -1.69
CA LEU A 111 -0.16 11.46 -2.82
C LEU A 111 0.41 10.13 -3.28
N LEU A 112 0.34 9.89 -4.60
CA LEU A 112 0.84 8.69 -5.25
C LEU A 112 2.04 9.07 -6.11
N LEU A 113 3.22 8.59 -5.72
CA LEU A 113 4.50 8.93 -6.31
C LEU A 113 5.14 7.67 -6.89
N TRP A 114 5.72 7.79 -8.07
CA TRP A 114 6.53 6.76 -8.72
C TRP A 114 7.59 7.46 -9.55
N GLY A 115 8.63 6.72 -9.92
CA GLY A 115 9.74 7.25 -10.69
C GLY A 115 11.06 7.30 -9.92
N ASP A 116 12.09 7.89 -10.54
CA ASP A 116 13.46 7.92 -10.02
C ASP A 116 13.57 8.50 -8.61
N GLU A 117 12.70 9.44 -8.25
CA GLU A 117 12.70 10.06 -6.93
C GLU A 117 12.29 9.06 -5.84
N VAL A 118 11.37 8.15 -6.12
CA VAL A 118 10.97 7.10 -5.18
C VAL A 118 12.11 6.14 -4.94
N GLU A 119 12.80 5.71 -6.00
CA GLU A 119 13.98 4.84 -5.86
C GLU A 119 15.08 5.51 -5.03
N LYS A 120 15.36 6.80 -5.27
CA LYS A 120 16.34 7.57 -4.48
C LYS A 120 15.95 7.65 -3.02
N ILE A 121 14.68 7.94 -2.71
CA ILE A 121 14.18 8.02 -1.33
C ILE A 121 14.40 6.71 -0.59
N ILE A 122 14.08 5.58 -1.23
CA ILE A 122 14.23 4.26 -0.62
C ILE A 122 15.70 3.89 -0.45
N ARG A 123 16.55 4.11 -1.47
CA ARG A 123 18.00 3.84 -1.38
C ARG A 123 18.71 4.72 -0.34
N LEU A 124 18.34 5.99 -0.20
CA LEU A 124 18.92 6.90 0.80
C LEU A 124 18.56 6.51 2.25
N LYS A 125 17.54 5.68 2.45
CA LYS A 125 17.11 5.17 3.75
C LYS A 125 17.73 3.82 4.08
N GLU A 126 18.52 3.23 3.18
CA GLU A 126 19.39 2.10 3.49
C GLU A 126 20.52 2.60 4.41
N PRO A 127 20.66 2.07 5.64
CA PRO A 127 21.91 2.23 6.35
C PRO A 127 23.01 1.56 5.52
N HIS A 128 24.18 2.19 5.39
CA HIS A 128 25.37 1.61 4.74
C HIS A 128 25.97 0.38 5.46
N GLY A 129 25.14 -0.51 6.01
CA GLY A 129 25.54 -1.74 6.67
C GLY A 129 24.40 -2.74 6.67
N ASP A 130 24.57 -3.79 5.86
CA ASP A 130 23.89 -5.08 5.86
C ASP A 130 22.35 -5.09 5.87
N GLY A 131 21.78 -5.19 4.67
CA GLY A 131 20.39 -5.59 4.51
C GLY A 131 19.87 -5.41 3.09
N ASN A 132 20.34 -6.25 2.15
CA ASN A 132 19.70 -6.40 0.85
C ASN A 132 18.20 -6.63 1.02
N TRP A 133 17.39 -5.65 0.63
CA TRP A 133 16.02 -5.95 0.23
C TRP A 133 16.14 -6.65 -1.12
N TYR A 134 16.04 -7.97 -1.12
CA TYR A 134 15.78 -8.70 -2.36
C TYR A 134 14.39 -8.31 -2.85
N ILE A 135 14.33 -7.25 -3.64
CA ILE A 135 13.28 -7.07 -4.65
C ILE A 135 13.65 -8.05 -5.75
N ALA A 136 13.13 -9.28 -5.62
CA ALA A 136 13.17 -10.29 -6.66
C ALA A 136 12.07 -10.02 -7.70
#